data_AF-K9D2E1-F1
#
_entry.id   AF-K9D2E1-F1
#
_cell.length_a   1.000
_cell.length_b   1.000
_cell.length_c   1.000
_cell.angle_alpha   90.00
_cell.angle_beta   90.00
_cell.angle_gamma   90.00
#
_symmetry.space_group_name_H-M   'P 1'
#
loop_
_entity.id
_entity.type
_entity.pdbx_description
1 polymer ?
#
loop_
_entity_poly.entity_id
_entity_poly.type
_entity_poly.pdbx_seq_one_letter_code
_entity_poly.pdbx_strand_id
1 'polypeptide(L)'
;MECSWDKYLEVQEELDKLPAEDVLAVFGYDMVDILRDCDDNILDMLLEEIRERETSKRSNTVMTNNVELISITPNYKKVLTGAISQCYQTDKHSDKALEHCIKAGHLSVLEHCYATFKVKCSIQTLLQLTRHRHLSFTVQSSRGTFLDEYLQTGDETIDAMIRESAKAYNGLAIGGEWDFEQVALLAPKAMMYNLYVTGNFRAWFEYLPKRMCERTQKEHRELAEEIQKILAENAPAVFDRNMMSCDICKERSCSFHG
;
A
#
# COMPACT_ATOMS: atom_id res chain seq x y z
N MET A 1 32.48 24.42 -21.54
CA MET A 1 32.83 23.38 -22.52
C MET A 1 31.67 22.41 -22.39
N GLU A 2 30.76 22.37 -23.36
CA GLU A 2 29.49 21.65 -23.24
C GLU A 2 29.74 20.13 -23.23
N CYS A 3 29.08 19.43 -22.30
CA CYS A 3 29.08 17.97 -22.16
C CYS A 3 28.59 17.29 -23.45
N SER A 4 29.19 16.15 -23.81
CA SER A 4 28.68 15.34 -24.93
C SER A 4 27.35 14.69 -24.57
N TRP A 5 26.39 14.72 -25.51
CA TRP A 5 25.05 14.16 -25.30
C TRP A 5 25.05 12.68 -24.85
N ASP A 6 26.00 11.89 -25.33
CA ASP A 6 26.13 10.48 -24.93
C ASP A 6 26.53 10.33 -23.46
N LYS A 7 27.37 11.23 -22.95
CA LYS A 7 27.85 11.22 -21.56
C LYS A 7 26.80 11.77 -20.58
N TYR A 8 25.99 12.73 -21.02
CA TYR A 8 24.81 13.17 -20.29
C TYR A 8 23.81 12.01 -20.08
N LEU A 9 23.53 11.23 -21.13
CA LEU A 9 22.62 10.09 -21.04
C LEU A 9 23.15 8.98 -20.12
N GLU A 10 24.45 8.70 -20.15
CA GLU A 10 25.09 7.73 -19.24
C GLU A 10 24.94 8.14 -17.77
N VAL A 11 25.11 9.43 -17.47
CA VAL A 11 24.95 9.96 -16.10
C VAL A 11 23.49 9.93 -15.66
N GLN A 12 22.55 10.25 -16.56
CA GLN A 12 21.12 10.16 -16.30
C GLN A 12 20.71 8.72 -15.95
N GLU A 13 21.19 7.73 -16.73
CA GLU A 13 20.88 6.31 -16.53
C GLU A 13 21.39 5.77 -15.19
N GLU A 14 22.50 6.30 -14.68
CA GLU A 14 23.07 5.90 -13.38
C GLU A 14 22.38 6.63 -12.21
N LEU A 15 22.02 7.90 -12.36
CA LEU A 15 21.23 8.65 -11.37
C LEU A 15 19.85 8.02 -11.15
N ASP A 16 19.26 7.50 -12.21
CA ASP A 16 17.95 6.87 -12.23
C ASP A 16 17.87 5.57 -11.41
N LYS A 17 19.02 5.03 -11.01
CA LYS A 17 19.14 3.84 -10.17
C LYS A 17 19.23 4.19 -8.68
N LEU A 18 19.38 5.47 -8.33
CA LEU A 18 19.46 5.94 -6.94
C LEU A 18 18.09 6.37 -6.35
N PRO A 19 17.92 6.25 -5.02
CA PRO A 19 16.79 6.87 -4.31
C PRO A 19 16.77 8.40 -4.45
N ALA A 20 15.58 8.98 -4.60
CA ALA A 20 15.41 10.42 -4.88
C ALA A 20 16.03 11.35 -3.82
N GLU A 21 16.07 10.90 -2.55
CA GLU A 21 16.72 11.58 -1.42
C GLU A 21 18.25 11.69 -1.55
N ASP A 22 18.91 10.71 -2.17
CA ASP A 22 20.35 10.72 -2.39
C ASP A 22 20.71 11.61 -3.58
N VAL A 23 19.91 11.57 -4.64
CA VAL A 23 20.06 12.42 -5.83
C VAL A 23 19.97 13.90 -5.42
N LEU A 24 19.00 14.22 -4.55
CA LEU A 24 18.85 15.54 -3.94
C LEU A 24 20.06 15.99 -3.10
N ALA A 25 20.63 15.08 -2.31
CA ALA A 25 21.75 15.38 -1.43
C ALA A 25 23.05 15.70 -2.18
N VAL A 26 23.19 15.19 -3.41
CA VAL A 26 24.38 15.38 -4.25
C VAL A 26 24.22 16.59 -5.19
N PHE A 27 23.03 16.81 -5.77
CA PHE A 27 22.85 17.76 -6.87
C PHE A 27 21.96 18.96 -6.57
N GLY A 28 21.24 18.98 -5.44
CA GLY A 28 20.23 20.01 -5.19
C GLY A 28 19.11 20.00 -6.23
N TYR A 29 18.44 21.15 -6.40
CA TYR A 29 17.18 21.28 -7.13
C TYR A 29 17.36 21.48 -8.65
N ASP A 30 18.60 21.69 -9.11
CA ASP A 30 18.89 22.26 -10.44
C ASP A 30 19.67 21.28 -11.34
N MET A 31 19.23 20.02 -11.35
CA MET A 31 19.95 18.90 -11.96
C MET A 31 20.18 19.06 -13.48
N VAL A 32 19.24 19.69 -14.19
CA VAL A 32 19.30 19.87 -15.65
C VAL A 32 20.28 20.96 -16.05
N ASP A 33 20.35 22.06 -15.30
CA ASP A 33 21.26 23.16 -15.58
C ASP A 33 22.69 22.86 -15.09
N ILE A 34 22.84 22.14 -13.96
CA ILE A 34 24.16 21.74 -13.43
C ILE A 34 24.84 20.73 -14.36
N LEU A 35 24.14 19.70 -14.84
CA LEU A 35 24.75 18.64 -15.65
C LEU A 35 25.07 19.10 -17.08
N ARG A 36 24.34 20.09 -17.60
CA ARG A 36 24.54 20.62 -18.95
C ARG A 36 25.82 21.45 -19.08
N ASP A 37 26.22 22.14 -18.02
CA ASP A 37 27.40 23.01 -17.98
C ASP A 37 28.66 22.33 -17.39
N CYS A 38 28.56 21.09 -16.91
CA CYS A 38 29.69 20.33 -16.38
C CYS A 38 30.60 19.75 -17.47
N ASP A 39 31.90 19.81 -17.21
CA ASP A 39 32.97 19.13 -17.94
C ASP A 39 32.94 17.61 -17.65
N ASP A 40 33.31 16.81 -18.64
CA ASP A 40 33.38 15.34 -18.60
C ASP A 40 34.08 14.76 -17.36
N ASN A 41 35.11 15.42 -16.82
CA ASN A 41 35.83 14.98 -15.61
C ASN A 41 34.97 15.12 -14.34
N ILE A 42 34.11 16.14 -14.28
CA ILE A 42 33.20 16.32 -13.15
C ILE A 42 32.11 15.24 -13.20
N LEU A 43 31.61 14.93 -14.40
CA LEU A 43 30.65 13.85 -14.60
C LEU A 43 31.24 12.47 -14.26
N ASP A 44 32.50 12.22 -14.59
CA ASP A 44 33.19 10.98 -14.23
C ASP A 44 33.35 10.83 -12.71
N MET A 45 33.69 11.90 -12.00
CA MET A 45 33.76 11.90 -10.52
C MET A 45 32.41 11.62 -9.86
N LEU A 46 31.33 12.20 -10.41
CA LEU A 46 29.97 11.98 -9.93
C LEU A 46 29.49 10.54 -10.17
N LEU A 47 29.79 9.99 -11.34
CA LEU A 47 29.50 8.59 -11.67
C LEU A 47 30.19 7.63 -10.71
N GLU A 48 31.43 7.90 -10.33
CA GLU A 48 32.18 7.08 -9.38
C GLU A 48 31.54 7.13 -7.97
N GLU A 49 31.16 8.32 -7.50
CA GLU A 49 30.49 8.48 -6.20
C GLU A 49 29.09 7.84 -6.15
N ILE A 50 28.32 7.89 -7.27
CA ILE A 50 27.02 7.22 -7.41
C ILE A 50 27.19 5.69 -7.31
N ARG A 51 28.15 5.12 -8.05
CA ARG A 51 28.43 3.67 -8.08
C ARG A 51 28.91 3.14 -6.71
N GLU A 52 29.67 3.94 -5.95
CA GLU A 52 30.07 3.61 -4.58
C GLU A 52 28.88 3.58 -3.60
N ARG A 53 27.89 4.45 -3.79
CA ARG A 53 26.68 4.47 -2.96
C ARG A 53 25.71 3.33 -3.27
N GLU A 54 25.60 2.92 -4.55
CA GLU A 54 24.80 1.76 -4.96
C GLU A 54 25.31 0.43 -4.39
N THR A 55 26.62 0.23 -4.42
CA THR A 55 27.25 -1.00 -3.91
C THR A 55 27.07 -1.16 -2.39
N SER A 56 26.96 -0.05 -1.65
CA SER A 56 26.61 -0.07 -0.22
C SER A 56 25.11 -0.33 0.06
N LYS A 57 24.18 0.04 -0.84
CA LYS A 57 22.72 -0.11 -0.63
C LYS A 57 22.12 -1.44 -1.12
N ARG A 58 22.79 -2.19 -2.00
CA ARG A 58 22.35 -3.56 -2.42
C ARG A 58 22.16 -4.57 -1.28
N SER A 59 22.65 -4.27 -0.08
CA SER A 59 22.40 -5.07 1.13
C SER A 59 20.98 -4.89 1.74
N ASN A 60 20.19 -3.91 1.29
CA ASN A 60 18.87 -3.59 1.85
C ASN A 60 17.76 -3.69 0.81
N THR A 61 17.50 -4.89 0.28
CA THR A 61 16.17 -5.20 -0.27
C THR A 61 15.20 -5.29 0.91
N VAL A 62 14.69 -4.14 1.36
CA VAL A 62 13.71 -4.10 2.45
C VAL A 62 12.41 -4.72 1.94
N MET A 63 12.07 -5.88 2.47
CA MET A 63 10.72 -6.43 2.44
C MET A 63 9.78 -5.41 3.10
N THR A 64 9.18 -4.52 2.32
CA THR A 64 8.19 -3.58 2.85
C THR A 64 6.88 -4.32 3.06
N ASN A 65 6.63 -4.77 4.29
CA ASN A 65 5.29 -5.22 4.66
C ASN A 65 4.30 -4.07 4.43
N ASN A 66 3.42 -4.23 3.44
CA ASN A 66 2.43 -3.23 3.06
C ASN A 66 1.25 -3.13 4.04
N VAL A 67 1.23 -3.97 5.08
CA VAL A 67 0.16 -4.05 6.09
C VAL A 67 0.75 -4.23 7.47
N GLU A 68 0.33 -3.38 8.40
CA GLU A 68 0.71 -3.42 9.81
C GLU A 68 -0.55 -3.28 10.67
N LEU A 69 -0.77 -4.19 11.62
CA LEU A 69 -1.85 -4.04 12.61
C LEU A 69 -1.44 -3.02 13.68
N ILE A 70 -2.19 -1.93 13.77
CA ILE A 70 -1.95 -0.85 14.73
C ILE A 70 -2.71 -1.10 16.03
N SER A 71 -3.97 -1.55 15.91
CA SER A 71 -4.83 -1.77 17.07
C SER A 71 -5.93 -2.75 16.74
N ILE A 72 -6.34 -3.51 17.76
CA ILE A 72 -7.53 -4.36 17.72
C ILE A 72 -8.21 -4.29 19.08
N THR A 73 -9.53 -4.40 19.13
CA THR A 73 -10.29 -4.37 20.40
C THR A 73 -9.73 -5.41 21.39
N PRO A 74 -9.20 -4.99 22.54
CA PRO A 74 -8.71 -5.91 23.56
C PRO A 74 -9.84 -6.79 24.06
N ASN A 75 -9.57 -8.06 24.32
CA ASN A 75 -10.56 -9.02 24.80
C ASN A 75 -11.82 -9.09 23.92
N TYR A 76 -11.68 -8.98 22.59
CA TYR A 76 -12.80 -8.96 21.63
C TYR A 76 -13.85 -10.05 21.90
N LYS A 77 -13.42 -11.29 22.24
CA LYS A 77 -14.35 -12.39 22.57
C LYS A 77 -15.31 -12.04 23.69
N LYS A 78 -14.81 -11.41 24.76
CA LYS A 78 -15.64 -11.01 25.91
C LYS A 78 -16.65 -9.93 25.51
N VAL A 79 -16.20 -8.97 24.70
CA VAL A 79 -17.07 -7.90 24.16
C VAL A 79 -18.19 -8.50 23.30
N LEU A 80 -17.84 -9.35 22.33
CA LEU A 80 -18.81 -9.98 21.43
C LEU A 80 -19.78 -10.92 22.15
N THR A 81 -19.27 -11.81 23.00
CA THR A 81 -20.13 -12.74 23.77
C THR A 81 -21.01 -11.99 24.76
N GLY A 82 -20.54 -10.88 25.33
CA GLY A 82 -21.37 -10.00 26.17
C GLY A 82 -22.48 -9.32 25.37
N ALA A 83 -22.19 -8.81 24.17
CA ALA A 83 -23.21 -8.24 23.30
C ALA A 83 -24.29 -9.28 22.94
N ILE A 84 -23.88 -10.51 22.62
CA ILE A 84 -24.79 -11.63 22.35
C ILE A 84 -25.64 -11.95 23.59
N SER A 85 -25.04 -11.96 24.78
CA SER A 85 -25.74 -12.34 26.01
C SER A 85 -26.83 -11.32 26.39
N GLN A 86 -26.64 -10.05 26.05
CA GLN A 86 -27.67 -9.01 26.22
C GLN A 86 -28.93 -9.26 25.39
N CYS A 87 -28.81 -9.84 24.19
CA CYS A 87 -29.98 -10.19 23.37
C CYS A 87 -30.91 -11.20 24.09
N TYR A 88 -30.35 -12.03 24.96
CA TYR A 88 -31.09 -13.05 25.71
C TYR A 88 -31.19 -12.75 27.21
N GLN A 89 -30.70 -11.58 27.66
CA GLN A 89 -30.65 -11.16 29.06
C GLN A 89 -30.01 -12.24 29.96
N THR A 90 -28.87 -12.77 29.55
CA THR A 90 -28.12 -13.79 30.31
C THR A 90 -26.69 -13.32 30.60
N ASP A 91 -26.10 -13.85 31.67
CA ASP A 91 -24.68 -13.65 32.00
C ASP A 91 -23.76 -14.72 31.38
N LYS A 92 -24.31 -15.59 30.51
CA LYS A 92 -23.57 -16.71 29.93
C LYS A 92 -22.82 -16.25 28.68
N HIS A 93 -21.51 -16.10 28.82
CA HIS A 93 -20.59 -15.89 27.70
C HIS A 93 -20.22 -17.24 27.08
N SER A 94 -20.44 -17.40 25.76
CA SER A 94 -20.18 -18.67 25.08
C SER A 94 -19.60 -18.48 23.69
N ASP A 95 -18.42 -19.07 23.45
CA ASP A 95 -17.80 -19.15 22.12
C ASP A 95 -18.69 -19.90 21.12
N LYS A 96 -19.47 -20.90 21.58
CA LYS A 96 -20.45 -21.60 20.74
C LYS A 96 -21.59 -20.70 20.29
N ALA A 97 -22.02 -19.77 21.16
CA ALA A 97 -23.04 -18.79 20.79
C ALA A 97 -22.50 -17.80 19.74
N LEU A 98 -21.25 -17.35 19.87
CA LEU A 98 -20.60 -16.52 18.84
C LEU A 98 -20.54 -17.24 17.49
N GLU A 99 -20.09 -18.49 17.47
CA GLU A 99 -20.01 -19.28 16.24
C GLU A 99 -21.40 -19.50 15.60
N HIS A 100 -22.41 -19.78 16.41
CA HIS A 100 -23.79 -19.89 15.94
C HIS A 100 -24.32 -18.56 15.38
N CYS A 101 -24.06 -17.43 16.04
CA CYS A 101 -24.46 -16.10 15.58
C CYS A 101 -23.86 -15.77 14.21
N ILE A 102 -22.57 -16.06 14.00
CA ILE A 102 -21.90 -15.82 12.71
C ILE A 102 -22.53 -16.72 11.63
N LYS A 103 -22.72 -18.01 11.90
CA LYS A 103 -23.36 -18.96 10.96
C LYS A 103 -24.81 -18.59 10.61
N ALA A 104 -25.55 -18.04 11.56
CA ALA A 104 -26.92 -17.56 11.35
C ALA A 104 -26.99 -16.20 10.61
N GLY A 105 -25.84 -15.56 10.34
CA GLY A 105 -25.80 -14.25 9.70
C GLY A 105 -26.18 -13.09 10.61
N HIS A 106 -26.19 -13.28 11.93
CA HIS A 106 -26.47 -12.23 12.92
C HIS A 106 -25.24 -11.32 13.13
N LEU A 107 -24.76 -10.72 12.04
CA LEU A 107 -23.44 -10.05 11.98
C LEU A 107 -23.38 -8.70 12.70
N SER A 108 -24.52 -8.12 13.10
CA SER A 108 -24.54 -6.84 13.83
C SER A 108 -23.73 -6.89 15.13
N VAL A 109 -23.64 -8.05 15.79
CA VAL A 109 -22.85 -8.22 17.02
C VAL A 109 -21.34 -7.96 16.78
N LEU A 110 -20.86 -8.17 15.55
CA LEU A 110 -19.46 -7.94 15.19
C LEU A 110 -19.11 -6.45 15.13
N GLU A 111 -20.10 -5.54 15.11
CA GLU A 111 -19.86 -4.10 15.05
C GLU A 111 -19.27 -3.53 16.35
N HIS A 112 -19.32 -4.28 17.45
CA HIS A 112 -18.80 -3.87 18.76
C HIS A 112 -17.28 -4.01 18.90
N CYS A 113 -16.60 -4.65 17.95
CA CYS A 113 -15.15 -4.79 17.93
C CYS A 113 -14.59 -4.16 16.66
N TYR A 114 -13.36 -3.64 16.73
CA TYR A 114 -12.68 -2.92 15.66
C TYR A 114 -11.23 -3.37 15.52
N ALA A 115 -10.70 -3.18 14.32
CA ALA A 115 -9.28 -3.29 14.01
C ALA A 115 -8.85 -2.12 13.14
N THR A 116 -7.63 -1.64 13.37
CA THR A 116 -6.98 -0.55 12.64
C THR A 116 -5.68 -1.04 12.05
N PHE A 117 -5.49 -0.79 10.76
CA PHE A 117 -4.28 -1.11 10.03
C PHE A 117 -3.62 0.15 9.52
N LYS A 118 -2.29 0.19 9.54
CA LYS A 118 -1.51 1.04 8.66
C LYS A 118 -1.23 0.22 7.41
N VAL A 119 -1.60 0.76 6.26
CA VAL A 119 -1.42 0.10 4.97
C VAL A 119 -0.69 1.02 4.01
N LYS A 120 0.00 0.43 3.06
CA LYS A 120 0.60 1.11 1.91
C LYS A 120 0.03 0.49 0.64
N CYS A 121 -0.55 1.30 -0.23
CA CYS A 121 -1.14 0.82 -1.48
C CYS A 121 -1.11 1.89 -2.58
N SER A 122 -1.18 1.46 -3.83
CA SER A 122 -1.19 2.35 -4.98
C SER A 122 -2.45 3.23 -5.03
N ILE A 123 -2.38 4.34 -5.76
CA ILE A 123 -3.56 5.17 -6.07
C ILE A 123 -4.67 4.29 -6.66
N GLN A 124 -4.33 3.37 -7.57
CA GLN A 124 -5.29 2.49 -8.23
C GLN A 124 -6.02 1.56 -7.23
N THR A 125 -5.33 1.04 -6.22
CA THR A 125 -5.95 0.23 -5.16
C THR A 125 -6.73 1.10 -4.18
N LEU A 126 -6.23 2.28 -3.83
CA LEU A 126 -6.92 3.23 -2.96
C LEU A 126 -8.31 3.62 -3.50
N LEU A 127 -8.43 3.83 -4.82
CA LEU A 127 -9.71 4.12 -5.50
C LEU A 127 -10.75 3.00 -5.34
N GLN A 128 -10.31 1.75 -5.16
CA GLN A 128 -11.18 0.61 -4.93
C GLN A 128 -11.47 0.40 -3.45
N LEU A 129 -10.46 0.59 -2.61
CA LEU A 129 -10.52 0.40 -1.16
C LEU A 129 -11.50 1.40 -0.52
N THR A 130 -11.46 2.66 -0.93
CA THR A 130 -12.36 3.73 -0.44
C THR A 130 -13.84 3.54 -0.82
N ARG A 131 -14.17 2.55 -1.65
CA ARG A 131 -15.57 2.17 -1.95
C ARG A 131 -16.24 1.44 -0.78
N HIS A 132 -15.47 0.97 0.19
CA HIS A 132 -15.97 0.32 1.41
C HIS A 132 -16.29 1.37 2.48
N ARG A 133 -17.51 1.92 2.40
CA ARG A 133 -17.98 3.07 3.20
C ARG A 133 -18.08 2.83 4.71
N HIS A 134 -17.99 1.58 5.17
CA HIS A 134 -17.98 1.22 6.59
C HIS A 134 -16.56 1.08 7.16
N LEU A 135 -15.56 1.54 6.42
CA LEU A 135 -14.20 1.76 6.89
C LEU A 135 -13.94 3.28 7.01
N SER A 136 -13.14 3.64 7.99
CA SER A 136 -12.65 5.00 8.23
C SER A 136 -11.21 5.12 7.75
N PHE A 137 -10.91 6.18 6.99
CA PHE A 137 -9.62 6.37 6.31
C PHE A 137 -8.94 7.66 6.76
N THR A 138 -7.63 7.58 7.03
CA THR A 138 -6.74 8.74 7.06
C THR A 138 -5.62 8.48 6.06
N VAL A 139 -5.55 9.27 5.00
CA VAL A 139 -4.61 9.08 3.89
C VAL A 139 -3.56 10.16 3.93
N GLN A 140 -2.30 9.80 3.64
CA GLN A 140 -1.24 10.76 3.35
C GLN A 140 -1.71 11.80 2.33
N SER A 141 -1.49 13.08 2.62
CA SER A 141 -1.96 14.17 1.76
C SER A 141 -0.91 14.53 0.72
N SER A 142 -1.20 14.30 -0.56
CA SER A 142 -0.35 14.75 -1.67
C SER A 142 -0.39 16.26 -1.90
N ARG A 143 -1.21 17.02 -1.15
CA ARG A 143 -1.25 18.49 -1.18
C ARG A 143 -0.16 19.13 -0.31
N GLY A 144 0.46 18.35 0.57
CA GLY A 144 1.50 18.85 1.49
C GLY A 144 2.70 17.91 1.64
N THR A 145 2.71 16.81 0.88
CA THR A 145 3.79 15.82 0.83
C THR A 145 3.86 15.28 -0.60
N PHE A 146 5.01 14.71 -0.98
CA PHE A 146 5.14 13.97 -2.23
C PHE A 146 5.11 12.45 -1.97
N LEU A 147 4.94 11.68 -3.04
CA LEU A 147 4.99 10.23 -3.04
C LEU A 147 6.34 9.80 -3.63
N ASP A 148 7.06 8.89 -3.00
CA ASP A 148 8.39 8.46 -3.42
C ASP A 148 8.45 6.99 -3.86
N GLU A 149 7.40 6.23 -3.55
CA GLU A 149 7.28 4.82 -3.87
C GLU A 149 6.20 4.57 -4.93
N TYR A 150 6.41 3.53 -5.75
CA TYR A 150 5.45 3.07 -6.75
C TYR A 150 5.38 1.53 -6.79
N LEU A 151 4.20 1.02 -7.16
CA LEU A 151 3.93 -0.41 -7.30
C LEU A 151 4.77 -1.01 -8.43
N GLN A 152 5.47 -2.12 -8.15
CA GLN A 152 6.09 -2.99 -9.16
C GLN A 152 5.05 -3.99 -9.67
N THR A 153 4.82 -4.01 -10.97
CA THR A 153 3.85 -4.90 -11.62
C THR A 153 4.43 -6.28 -11.91
N GLY A 154 5.75 -6.38 -12.04
CA GLY A 154 6.48 -7.58 -12.47
C GLY A 154 6.61 -7.70 -13.99
N ASP A 155 6.13 -6.70 -14.74
CA ASP A 155 6.39 -6.54 -16.17
C ASP A 155 7.36 -5.38 -16.36
N GLU A 156 8.60 -5.68 -16.79
CA GLU A 156 9.66 -4.68 -16.89
C GLU A 156 9.30 -3.51 -17.82
N THR A 157 8.53 -3.75 -18.88
CA THR A 157 8.15 -2.67 -19.81
C THR A 157 7.20 -1.69 -19.12
N ILE A 158 6.23 -2.22 -18.37
CA ILE A 158 5.29 -1.40 -17.61
C ILE A 158 6.02 -0.69 -16.46
N ASP A 159 6.88 -1.41 -15.74
CA ASP A 159 7.62 -0.90 -14.58
C ASP A 159 8.61 0.20 -14.99
N ALA A 160 9.25 0.09 -16.15
CA ALA A 160 10.05 1.16 -16.74
C ALA A 160 9.22 2.43 -17.03
N MET A 161 8.03 2.29 -17.62
CA MET A 161 7.16 3.45 -17.91
C MET A 161 6.62 4.10 -16.63
N ILE A 162 6.33 3.30 -15.60
CA ILE A 162 5.98 3.82 -14.28
C ILE A 162 7.15 4.60 -13.69
N ARG A 163 8.37 4.05 -13.78
CA ARG A 163 9.60 4.69 -13.29
C ARG A 163 9.82 6.04 -13.95
N GLU A 164 9.72 6.14 -15.26
CA GLU A 164 9.85 7.41 -15.99
C GLU A 164 8.77 8.44 -15.58
N SER A 165 7.52 7.98 -15.44
CA SER A 165 6.43 8.85 -14.99
C SER A 165 6.64 9.34 -13.55
N ALA A 166 7.13 8.46 -12.67
CA ALA A 166 7.44 8.77 -11.28
C ALA A 166 8.60 9.76 -11.17
N LYS A 167 9.65 9.62 -12.01
CA LYS A 167 10.75 10.60 -12.09
C LYS A 167 10.25 11.99 -12.46
N ALA A 168 9.39 12.11 -13.48
CA ALA A 168 8.82 13.39 -13.87
C ALA A 168 8.01 14.04 -12.73
N TYR A 169 7.18 13.25 -12.04
CA TYR A 169 6.43 13.70 -10.87
C TYR A 169 7.36 14.11 -9.71
N ASN A 170 8.31 13.27 -9.35
CA ASN A 170 9.25 13.49 -8.24
C ASN A 170 10.15 14.69 -8.52
N GLY A 171 10.66 14.85 -9.73
CA GLY A 171 11.49 15.98 -10.12
C GLY A 171 10.79 17.32 -9.92
N LEU A 172 9.50 17.43 -10.28
CA LEU A 172 8.71 18.63 -10.04
C LEU A 172 8.34 18.83 -8.57
N ALA A 173 8.03 17.75 -7.85
CA ALA A 173 7.65 17.82 -6.44
C ALA A 173 8.84 18.23 -5.57
N ILE A 174 10.00 17.68 -5.90
CA ILE A 174 11.26 18.00 -5.26
C ILE A 174 11.70 19.39 -5.66
N GLY A 175 11.60 19.79 -6.93
CA GLY A 175 12.06 21.08 -7.46
C GLY A 175 11.49 22.33 -6.78
N GLY A 176 10.43 22.23 -5.98
CA GLY A 176 9.98 23.31 -5.09
C GLY A 176 9.43 24.57 -5.78
N GLU A 177 9.45 24.62 -7.11
CA GLU A 177 8.89 25.72 -7.90
C GLU A 177 7.36 25.71 -7.95
N TRP A 178 6.76 24.53 -7.80
CA TRP A 178 5.33 24.28 -7.96
C TRP A 178 4.69 23.85 -6.64
N ASP A 179 3.42 24.22 -6.46
CA ASP A 179 2.67 23.77 -5.29
C ASP A 179 2.39 22.26 -5.35
N PHE A 180 2.50 21.57 -4.22
CA PHE A 180 2.29 20.12 -4.14
C PHE A 180 0.91 19.71 -4.65
N GLU A 181 -0.13 20.53 -4.45
CA GLU A 181 -1.47 20.27 -4.97
C GLU A 181 -1.50 20.18 -6.51
N GLN A 182 -0.73 21.01 -7.20
CA GLN A 182 -0.63 20.99 -8.66
C GLN A 182 0.20 19.81 -9.14
N VAL A 183 1.35 19.57 -8.50
CA VAL A 183 2.24 18.46 -8.87
C VAL A 183 1.56 17.10 -8.63
N ALA A 184 0.75 16.98 -7.58
CA ALA A 184 -0.02 15.77 -7.29
C ALA A 184 -0.92 15.29 -8.44
N LEU A 185 -1.33 16.20 -9.34
CA LEU A 185 -2.14 15.84 -10.53
C LEU A 185 -1.36 15.00 -11.55
N LEU A 186 -0.03 15.01 -11.47
CA LEU A 186 0.86 14.25 -12.35
C LEU A 186 1.20 12.85 -11.81
N ALA A 187 0.84 12.56 -10.55
CA ALA A 187 1.20 11.31 -9.91
C ALA A 187 0.64 10.10 -10.71
N PRO A 188 1.50 9.18 -11.19
CA PRO A 188 1.03 8.00 -11.90
C PRO A 188 0.20 7.12 -10.95
N LYS A 189 -0.73 6.35 -11.51
CA LYS A 189 -1.64 5.50 -10.72
C LYS A 189 -0.95 4.44 -9.85
N ALA A 190 0.30 4.14 -10.17
CA ALA A 190 1.13 3.21 -9.44
C ALA A 190 1.78 3.82 -8.17
N MET A 191 1.79 5.15 -8.00
CA MET A 191 2.36 5.77 -6.79
C MET A 191 1.64 5.28 -5.53
N MET A 192 2.40 5.06 -4.47
CA MET A 192 1.94 4.42 -3.24
C MET A 192 1.61 5.47 -2.18
N TYR A 193 0.42 5.37 -1.58
CA TYR A 193 0.03 6.15 -0.41
C TYR A 193 0.20 5.33 0.86
N ASN A 194 0.64 6.00 1.92
CA ASN A 194 0.49 5.51 3.29
C ASN A 194 -0.86 5.94 3.86
N LEU A 195 -1.57 5.03 4.54
CA LEU A 195 -2.85 5.35 5.15
C LEU A 195 -3.15 4.49 6.38
N TYR A 196 -3.96 5.05 7.28
CA TYR A 196 -4.63 4.30 8.34
C TYR A 196 -6.04 3.94 7.89
N VAL A 197 -6.43 2.69 8.13
CA VAL A 197 -7.77 2.17 7.84
C VAL A 197 -8.32 1.49 9.08
N THR A 198 -9.45 1.98 9.58
CA THR A 198 -10.16 1.40 10.72
C THR A 198 -11.50 0.85 10.28
N GLY A 199 -11.82 -0.37 10.70
CA GLY A 199 -13.11 -1.00 10.49
C GLY A 199 -13.57 -1.73 11.73
N ASN A 200 -14.90 -1.78 11.95
CA ASN A 200 -15.45 -2.75 12.88
C ASN A 200 -15.33 -4.18 12.29
N PHE A 201 -15.48 -5.23 13.10
CA PHE A 201 -15.27 -6.59 12.62
C PHE A 201 -16.28 -6.97 11.55
N ARG A 202 -17.51 -6.44 11.56
CA ARG A 202 -18.49 -6.64 10.48
C ARG A 202 -18.00 -6.04 9.17
N ALA A 203 -17.48 -4.81 9.19
CA ALA A 203 -16.95 -4.15 8.01
C ALA A 203 -15.79 -4.94 7.40
N TRP A 204 -14.87 -5.45 8.22
CA TRP A 204 -13.81 -6.36 7.76
C TRP A 204 -14.37 -7.67 7.23
N PHE A 205 -15.32 -8.28 7.94
CA PHE A 205 -16.00 -9.53 7.53
C PHE A 205 -16.70 -9.39 6.18
N GLU A 206 -17.25 -8.21 5.86
CA GLU A 206 -17.87 -7.93 4.57
C GLU A 206 -16.84 -7.52 3.50
N TYR A 207 -15.75 -6.86 3.87
CA TYR A 207 -14.68 -6.40 2.98
C TYR A 207 -13.91 -7.58 2.37
N LEU A 208 -13.45 -8.50 3.21
CA LEU A 208 -12.55 -9.60 2.88
C LEU A 208 -13.06 -10.49 1.72
N PRO A 209 -14.27 -11.09 1.77
CA PRO A 209 -14.80 -11.90 0.66
C PRO A 209 -14.78 -11.18 -0.70
N LYS A 210 -15.06 -9.88 -0.68
CA LYS A 210 -15.16 -9.08 -1.91
C LYS A 210 -13.80 -8.83 -2.53
N ARG A 211 -12.73 -8.74 -1.71
CA ARG A 211 -11.39 -8.33 -2.15
C ARG A 211 -10.40 -9.47 -2.25
N MET A 212 -10.64 -10.58 -1.56
CA MET A 212 -9.90 -11.84 -1.78
C MET A 212 -10.38 -12.60 -3.02
N CYS A 213 -11.46 -12.16 -3.67
CA CYS A 213 -11.94 -12.75 -4.92
C CYS A 213 -10.91 -12.60 -6.05
N GLU A 214 -10.71 -13.65 -6.86
CA GLU A 214 -9.80 -13.66 -8.02
C GLU A 214 -10.10 -12.59 -9.08
N ARG A 215 -11.35 -12.09 -9.14
CA ARG A 215 -11.74 -10.97 -10.02
C ARG A 215 -11.25 -9.61 -9.52
N THR A 216 -10.78 -9.52 -8.28
CA THR A 216 -10.17 -8.32 -7.73
C THR A 216 -8.78 -8.15 -8.31
N GLN A 217 -8.40 -6.89 -8.56
CA GLN A 217 -7.03 -6.57 -8.96
C GLN A 217 -6.01 -7.18 -7.98
N LYS A 218 -4.93 -7.74 -8.54
CA LYS A 218 -3.88 -8.49 -7.82
C LYS A 218 -3.42 -7.79 -6.53
N GLU A 219 -2.97 -6.55 -6.61
CA GLU A 219 -2.48 -5.78 -5.44
C GLU A 219 -3.54 -5.68 -4.32
N HIS A 220 -4.79 -5.38 -4.66
CA HIS A 220 -5.86 -5.24 -3.68
C HIS A 220 -6.26 -6.59 -3.07
N ARG A 221 -6.11 -7.68 -3.84
CA ARG A 221 -6.29 -9.03 -3.33
C ARG A 221 -5.19 -9.40 -2.34
N GLU A 222 -3.93 -9.21 -2.69
CA GLU A 222 -2.77 -9.45 -1.81
C GLU A 222 -2.88 -8.62 -0.52
N LEU A 223 -3.29 -7.35 -0.64
CA LEU A 223 -3.57 -6.49 0.52
C LEU A 223 -4.66 -7.10 1.43
N ALA A 224 -5.76 -7.60 0.84
CA ALA A 224 -6.86 -8.19 1.60
C ALA A 224 -6.49 -9.54 2.24
N GLU A 225 -5.69 -10.36 1.56
CA GLU A 225 -5.19 -11.64 2.07
C GLU A 225 -4.27 -11.43 3.28
N GLU A 226 -3.36 -10.45 3.21
CA GLU A 226 -2.49 -10.14 4.35
C GLU A 226 -3.28 -9.58 5.55
N ILE A 227 -4.28 -8.72 5.30
CA ILE A 227 -5.21 -8.26 6.34
C ILE A 227 -5.97 -9.44 6.95
N GLN A 228 -6.47 -10.38 6.14
CA GLN A 228 -7.20 -11.56 6.63
C GLN A 228 -6.31 -12.43 7.51
N LYS A 229 -5.08 -12.68 7.08
CA LYS A 229 -4.10 -13.47 7.83
C LYS A 229 -3.86 -12.86 9.22
N ILE A 230 -3.57 -11.57 9.27
CA ILE A 230 -3.34 -10.86 10.53
C ILE A 230 -4.61 -10.86 11.42
N LEU A 231 -5.79 -10.69 10.83
CA LEU A 231 -7.05 -10.78 11.57
C LEU A 231 -7.35 -12.19 12.08
N ALA A 232 -7.03 -13.25 11.32
CA ALA A 232 -7.19 -14.63 11.73
C ALA A 232 -6.26 -14.99 12.89
N GLU A 233 -5.03 -14.47 12.88
CA GLU A 233 -4.08 -14.63 13.97
C GLU A 233 -4.55 -13.93 15.27
N ASN A 234 -5.11 -12.72 15.15
CA ASN A 234 -5.46 -11.89 16.31
C ASN A 234 -6.91 -12.06 16.80
N ALA A 235 -7.83 -12.46 15.93
CA ALA A 235 -9.24 -12.68 16.23
C ALA A 235 -9.80 -13.96 15.55
N PRO A 236 -9.21 -15.15 15.83
CA PRO A 236 -9.53 -16.39 15.13
C PRO A 236 -11.00 -16.80 15.23
N ALA A 237 -11.66 -16.55 16.37
CA ALA A 237 -13.08 -16.89 16.52
C ALA A 237 -14.00 -16.15 15.55
N VAL A 238 -13.52 -15.09 14.89
CA VAL A 238 -14.25 -14.38 13.82
C VAL A 238 -13.61 -14.64 12.47
N PHE A 239 -12.27 -14.57 12.34
CA PHE A 239 -11.60 -14.52 11.04
C PHE A 239 -10.87 -15.79 10.59
N ASP A 240 -10.66 -16.78 11.47
CA ASP A 240 -10.07 -18.08 11.12
C ASP A 240 -11.13 -19.02 10.52
N ARG A 241 -11.59 -18.67 9.31
CA ARG A 241 -12.59 -19.42 8.55
C ARG A 241 -12.45 -19.10 7.06
N ASN A 242 -13.01 -19.97 6.22
CA ASN A 242 -13.16 -19.65 4.81
C ASN A 242 -14.18 -18.52 4.63
N MET A 243 -13.69 -17.35 4.25
CA MET A 243 -14.51 -16.14 4.04
C MET A 243 -15.00 -16.01 2.60
N MET A 244 -14.56 -16.86 1.67
CA MET A 244 -14.95 -16.77 0.27
C MET A 244 -16.37 -17.32 0.10
N SER A 245 -17.33 -16.48 -0.31
CA SER A 245 -18.70 -16.89 -0.65
C SER A 245 -18.89 -16.76 -2.16
N CYS A 246 -18.67 -17.86 -2.87
CA CYS A 246 -18.67 -17.86 -4.34
C CYS A 246 -19.48 -19.01 -4.91
N ASP A 247 -20.64 -19.29 -4.32
CA ASP A 247 -21.56 -20.38 -4.66
C ASP A 247 -21.98 -20.41 -6.15
N ILE A 248 -21.88 -19.29 -6.85
CA ILE A 248 -22.19 -19.14 -8.29
C ILE A 248 -21.04 -18.54 -9.11
N CYS A 249 -19.81 -18.61 -8.60
CA CYS A 249 -18.66 -18.03 -9.29
C CYS A 249 -18.41 -18.72 -10.63
N LYS A 250 -18.40 -17.93 -11.70
CA LYS A 250 -18.12 -18.40 -13.07
C LYS A 250 -16.67 -18.15 -13.51
N GLU A 251 -15.83 -17.63 -12.61
CA GLU A 251 -14.45 -17.28 -12.91
C GLU A 251 -13.60 -18.55 -13.03
N ARG A 252 -12.91 -18.72 -14.17
CA ARG A 252 -12.15 -19.94 -14.47
C ARG A 252 -10.87 -20.03 -13.64
N SER A 253 -10.30 -18.89 -13.26
CA SER A 253 -9.11 -18.83 -12.40
C SER A 253 -9.44 -19.00 -10.91
N CYS A 254 -10.72 -19.07 -10.53
CA CYS A 254 -11.11 -19.18 -9.14
C CYS A 254 -10.77 -20.55 -8.55
N SER A 255 -9.93 -20.56 -7.51
CA SER A 255 -9.57 -21.76 -6.75
C SER A 255 -10.64 -22.16 -5.71
N PHE A 256 -11.70 -21.37 -5.55
CA PHE A 256 -12.81 -21.67 -4.65
C PHE A 256 -13.62 -22.85 -5.19
N HIS A 257 -13.57 -23.97 -4.48
CA HIS A 257 -14.46 -25.11 -4.65
C HIS A 257 -15.40 -25.09 -3.45
N GLY A 258 -16.69 -24.81 -3.70
CA GLY A 258 -17.74 -24.81 -2.67
C GLY A 258 -17.99 -26.19 -2.08
#